data_AF-A5DGN0-F1
#
_entry.id   AF-A5DGN0-F1
#
_cell.length_a   1.000
_cell.length_b   1.000
_cell.length_c   1.000
_cell.angle_alpha   90.00
_cell.angle_beta   90.00
_cell.angle_gamma   90.00
#
_symmetry.space_group_name_H-M   'P 1'
#
loop_
_entity.id
_entity.type
_entity.pdbx_description
1 polymer ?
#
loop_
_entity_poly.entity_id
_entity_poly.type
_entity_poly.pdbx_seq_one_letter_code
_entity_poly.pdbx_strand_id
1 'polypeptide(L)'
;MSESDQAPMHGLLLLLQALNNGADMGTGILQVKGQAINLLGPNLPESLKMYAIGRQNNLLGSYPTQKDLAPSIVFCVLFFLIAVMHFVIWIINFKRGHYFWLSLVWVAYCAMRIVGFALRAYWSSDILQVNSGIASEIFLIIPSMVIVSFNLILAQRLFTWRHPVGGNRMLFWNIMFVLYFIVCLVIAMTIVAAAVPYLYFLSYHAYKAYKEVVMVSSVLIILYSLTAISLIGLSYFFKPTRKDENLYTYQPWWVESFHPFYFVQPHAAQKAEETFMKRNHNHRHAKASHCRYPSSL
;
A
#
# COMPACT_ATOMS: atom_id res chain seq x y z
N MET A 1 -13.10 -22.44 -25.24
CA MET A 1 -14.01 -21.96 -26.29
C MET A 1 -13.15 -21.38 -27.40
N SER A 2 -13.23 -21.87 -28.64
CA SER A 2 -12.43 -21.36 -29.75
C SER A 2 -12.90 -19.96 -30.17
N GLU A 3 -12.00 -19.16 -30.76
CA GLU A 3 -12.30 -17.80 -31.26
C GLU A 3 -13.50 -17.76 -32.23
N SER A 4 -13.80 -18.86 -32.92
CA SER A 4 -14.94 -18.98 -33.84
C SER A 4 -16.31 -18.82 -33.18
N ASP A 5 -16.47 -19.29 -31.94
CA ASP A 5 -17.76 -19.26 -31.23
C ASP A 5 -18.06 -17.87 -30.62
N GLN A 6 -17.06 -16.98 -30.60
CA GLN A 6 -17.15 -15.64 -30.03
C GLN A 6 -17.35 -14.55 -31.09
N ALA A 7 -17.41 -14.90 -32.37
CA ALA A 7 -17.51 -13.95 -33.49
C ALA A 7 -18.69 -12.95 -33.36
N PRO A 8 -19.92 -13.36 -32.95
CA PRO A 8 -21.01 -12.40 -32.77
C PRO A 8 -20.80 -11.43 -31.60
N MET A 9 -20.23 -11.91 -30.49
CA MET A 9 -19.95 -11.07 -29.32
C MET A 9 -18.81 -10.09 -29.59
N HIS A 10 -17.80 -10.54 -30.34
CA HIS A 10 -16.72 -9.71 -30.83
C HIS A 10 -17.24 -8.59 -31.74
N GLY A 11 -18.07 -8.94 -32.73
CA GLY A 11 -18.69 -7.97 -33.64
C GLY A 11 -19.56 -6.95 -32.91
N LEU A 12 -20.34 -7.38 -31.91
CA LEU A 12 -21.15 -6.48 -31.09
C LEU A 12 -20.29 -5.48 -30.32
N LEU A 13 -19.21 -5.93 -29.67
CA LEU A 13 -18.33 -5.04 -28.93
C LEU A 13 -17.53 -4.11 -29.84
N LEU A 14 -17.13 -4.59 -31.02
CA LEU A 14 -16.53 -3.75 -32.06
C LEU A 14 -17.51 -2.68 -32.53
N LEU A 15 -18.78 -3.01 -32.73
CA LEU A 15 -19.82 -2.04 -33.08
C LEU A 15 -19.97 -0.98 -31.98
N LEU A 16 -20.08 -1.40 -30.72
CA LEU A 16 -20.16 -0.48 -29.59
C LEU A 16 -18.94 0.43 -29.54
N GLN A 17 -17.73 -0.08 -29.75
CA GLN A 17 -16.52 0.73 -29.78
C GLN A 17 -16.45 1.67 -30.99
N ALA A 18 -16.87 1.21 -32.16
CA ALA A 18 -16.94 2.04 -33.37
C ALA A 18 -17.88 3.23 -33.20
N LEU A 19 -19.01 3.04 -32.49
CA LEU A 19 -19.92 4.13 -32.11
C LEU A 19 -19.30 5.14 -31.15
N ASN A 20 -18.28 4.73 -30.39
CA ASN A 20 -17.56 5.58 -29.44
C ASN A 20 -16.16 5.96 -29.97
N ASN A 21 -16.09 6.42 -31.23
CA ASN A 21 -14.84 6.89 -31.89
C ASN A 21 -13.74 5.83 -32.03
N GLY A 22 -14.08 4.53 -32.11
CA GLY A 22 -13.09 3.46 -32.32
C GLY A 22 -12.16 3.28 -31.12
N ALA A 23 -12.71 3.34 -29.91
CA ALA A 23 -11.97 3.10 -28.67
C ALA A 23 -11.33 1.70 -28.64
N ASP A 24 -10.18 1.59 -27.97
CA ASP A 24 -9.48 0.31 -27.87
C ASP A 24 -10.22 -0.70 -26.99
N MET A 25 -10.06 -1.98 -27.32
CA MET A 25 -10.66 -3.11 -26.61
C MET A 25 -10.17 -3.17 -25.16
N GLY A 26 -11.12 -3.37 -24.23
CA GLY A 26 -10.85 -3.40 -22.79
C GLY A 26 -10.85 -2.03 -22.11
N THR A 27 -11.34 -0.99 -22.79
CA THR A 27 -11.52 0.35 -22.21
C THR A 27 -13.00 0.74 -22.13
N GLY A 28 -13.33 1.65 -21.21
CA GLY A 28 -14.69 2.21 -21.08
C GLY A 28 -15.76 1.19 -20.69
N ILE A 29 -15.41 0.14 -19.94
CA ILE A 29 -16.35 -0.95 -19.63
C ILE A 29 -17.61 -0.45 -18.89
N LEU A 30 -17.50 0.65 -18.13
CA LEU A 30 -18.67 1.26 -17.48
C LEU A 30 -19.69 1.78 -18.51
N GLN A 31 -19.21 2.46 -19.56
CA GLN A 31 -20.05 2.93 -20.68
C GLN A 31 -20.56 1.76 -21.52
N VAL A 32 -19.68 0.80 -21.86
CA VAL A 32 -20.05 -0.39 -22.63
C VAL A 32 -21.15 -1.17 -21.91
N LYS A 33 -21.06 -1.33 -20.58
CA LYS A 33 -22.11 -1.94 -19.77
C LYS A 33 -23.43 -1.19 -19.92
N GLY A 34 -23.42 0.14 -19.80
CA GLY A 34 -24.62 0.96 -19.96
C GLY A 34 -25.25 0.82 -21.34
N GLN A 35 -24.43 0.85 -22.40
CA GLN A 35 -24.87 0.64 -23.78
C GLN A 35 -25.44 -0.76 -24.00
N ALA A 36 -24.78 -1.79 -23.48
CA ALA A 36 -25.25 -3.17 -23.55
C ALA A 36 -26.59 -3.36 -22.83
N ILE A 37 -26.77 -2.77 -21.65
CA ILE A 37 -28.04 -2.82 -20.90
C ILE A 37 -29.16 -2.11 -21.68
N ASN A 38 -28.87 -0.96 -22.30
CA ASN A 38 -29.85 -0.24 -23.11
C ASN A 38 -30.26 -1.01 -24.38
N LEU A 39 -29.38 -1.85 -24.93
CA LEU A 39 -29.65 -2.63 -26.14
C LEU A 39 -30.32 -3.98 -25.86
N LEU A 40 -29.87 -4.69 -24.83
CA LEU A 40 -30.24 -6.08 -24.55
C LEU A 40 -31.13 -6.24 -23.31
N GLY A 41 -31.37 -5.14 -22.58
CA GLY A 41 -32.04 -5.15 -21.29
C GLY A 41 -31.09 -5.43 -20.11
N PRO A 42 -31.62 -5.46 -18.88
CA PRO A 42 -30.81 -5.56 -17.66
C PRO A 42 -30.08 -6.91 -17.49
N ASN A 43 -30.61 -7.98 -18.08
CA ASN A 43 -30.06 -9.33 -17.94
C ASN A 43 -29.15 -9.67 -19.13
N LEU A 44 -27.87 -9.30 -19.02
CA LEU A 44 -26.90 -9.58 -20.07
C LEU A 44 -26.54 -11.07 -20.15
N PRO A 45 -26.43 -11.65 -21.37
CA PRO A 45 -26.00 -13.04 -21.55
C PRO A 45 -24.65 -13.34 -20.92
N GLU A 46 -24.50 -14.52 -20.31
CA GLU A 46 -23.24 -14.94 -19.66
C GLU A 46 -22.06 -14.98 -20.64
N SER A 47 -22.30 -15.41 -21.88
CA SER A 47 -21.29 -15.42 -22.94
C SER A 47 -20.73 -14.02 -23.23
N LEU A 48 -21.58 -12.99 -23.23
CA LEU A 48 -21.18 -11.60 -23.43
C LEU A 48 -20.35 -11.08 -22.24
N LYS A 49 -20.79 -11.38 -21.01
CA LYS A 49 -20.06 -11.01 -19.79
C LYS A 49 -18.67 -11.64 -19.77
N MET A 50 -18.57 -12.94 -20.01
CA MET A 50 -17.30 -13.66 -20.04
C MET A 50 -16.36 -13.18 -21.16
N TYR A 51 -16.91 -12.87 -22.34
CA TYR A 51 -16.14 -12.28 -23.42
C TYR A 51 -15.60 -10.90 -23.04
N ALA A 52 -16.44 -10.02 -22.48
CA ALA A 52 -16.03 -8.68 -22.05
C ALA A 52 -14.94 -8.73 -20.97
N ILE A 53 -15.08 -9.62 -19.98
CA ILE A 53 -14.07 -9.87 -18.94
C ILE A 53 -12.74 -10.32 -19.57
N GLY A 54 -12.78 -11.23 -20.53
CA GLY A 54 -11.58 -11.73 -21.22
C GLY A 54 -10.84 -10.68 -22.07
N ARG A 55 -11.49 -9.55 -22.38
CA ARG A 55 -10.88 -8.41 -23.09
C ARG A 55 -10.44 -7.28 -22.16
N GLN A 56 -10.87 -7.29 -20.91
CA GLN A 56 -10.54 -6.26 -19.94
C GLN A 56 -9.11 -6.46 -19.40
N ASN A 57 -8.55 -5.42 -18.79
CA ASN A 57 -7.27 -5.51 -18.08
C ASN A 57 -7.29 -6.64 -17.04
N ASN A 58 -6.19 -7.39 -16.98
CA ASN A 58 -6.00 -8.43 -15.98
C ASN A 58 -5.86 -7.80 -14.60
N LEU A 59 -6.63 -8.33 -13.65
CA LEU A 59 -6.59 -7.94 -12.24
C LEU A 59 -5.70 -8.90 -11.45
N LEU A 60 -5.12 -8.39 -10.36
CA LEU A 60 -4.43 -9.24 -9.40
C LEU A 60 -5.45 -10.16 -8.72
N GLY A 61 -5.34 -11.46 -8.96
CA GLY A 61 -6.33 -12.44 -8.48
C GLY A 61 -7.58 -12.54 -9.37
N SER A 62 -7.51 -12.06 -10.62
CA SER A 62 -8.59 -12.16 -11.63
C SER A 62 -9.90 -11.48 -11.23
N TYR A 63 -10.89 -11.52 -12.12
CA TYR A 63 -12.25 -11.05 -11.83
C TYR A 63 -12.96 -12.02 -10.89
N PRO A 64 -13.68 -11.52 -9.87
CA PRO A 64 -14.28 -12.39 -8.87
C PRO A 64 -15.44 -13.19 -9.47
N THR A 65 -15.52 -14.45 -9.05
CA THR A 65 -16.61 -15.38 -9.30
C THR A 65 -17.36 -15.65 -8.00
N GLN A 66 -18.53 -16.30 -8.04
CA GLN A 66 -19.25 -16.65 -6.81
C GLN A 66 -18.42 -17.50 -5.82
N LYS A 67 -17.40 -18.22 -6.29
CA LYS A 67 -16.48 -18.98 -5.44
C LYS A 67 -15.58 -18.08 -4.59
N ASP A 68 -15.38 -16.83 -5.00
CA ASP A 68 -14.54 -15.85 -4.32
C ASP A 68 -15.26 -15.14 -3.17
N LEU A 69 -16.57 -15.36 -3.00
CA LEU A 69 -17.37 -14.77 -1.93
C LEU A 69 -16.85 -15.19 -0.54
N ALA A 70 -16.78 -16.50 -0.30
CA ALA A 70 -16.33 -17.07 0.96
C ALA A 70 -14.90 -16.64 1.36
N PRO A 71 -13.86 -16.80 0.50
CA PRO A 71 -12.51 -16.37 0.86
C PRO A 71 -12.40 -14.86 1.08
N SER A 72 -13.13 -14.04 0.30
CA SER A 72 -13.12 -12.58 0.50
C SER A 72 -13.68 -12.19 1.88
N ILE A 73 -14.76 -12.85 2.33
CA ILE A 73 -15.31 -12.62 3.67
C ILE A 73 -14.32 -13.06 4.75
N VAL A 74 -13.66 -14.21 4.59
CA VAL A 74 -12.64 -14.69 5.54
C VAL A 74 -11.50 -13.69 5.69
N PHE A 75 -10.95 -13.17 4.57
CA PHE A 75 -9.91 -12.15 4.63
C PHE A 75 -10.40 -10.84 5.26
N CYS A 76 -11.63 -10.42 4.97
CA CYS A 76 -12.26 -9.27 5.61
C CYS A 76 -12.29 -9.41 7.14
N VAL A 77 -12.76 -10.55 7.65
CA VAL A 77 -12.79 -10.85 9.10
C VAL A 77 -11.38 -10.91 9.69
N LEU A 78 -10.43 -11.55 9.00
CA LEU A 78 -9.05 -11.65 9.46
C LEU A 78 -8.40 -10.26 9.61
N PHE A 79 -8.52 -9.39 8.58
CA PHE A 79 -8.00 -8.04 8.65
C PHE A 79 -8.72 -7.18 9.69
N PHE A 80 -10.01 -7.43 9.95
CA PHE A 80 -10.74 -6.80 11.04
C PHE A 80 -10.16 -7.16 12.40
N LEU A 81 -9.90 -8.45 12.68
CA LEU A 81 -9.27 -8.87 13.93
C LEU A 81 -7.88 -8.26 14.10
N ILE A 82 -7.08 -8.23 13.04
CA ILE A 82 -5.73 -7.61 13.06
C ILE A 82 -5.83 -6.10 13.30
N ALA A 83 -6.79 -5.40 12.68
CA ALA A 83 -7.03 -3.99 12.91
C ALA A 83 -7.38 -3.71 14.38
N VAL A 84 -8.27 -4.50 14.97
CA VAL A 84 -8.66 -4.39 16.38
C VAL A 84 -7.45 -4.59 17.29
N MET A 85 -6.63 -5.62 17.04
CA MET A 85 -5.41 -5.86 17.81
C MET A 85 -4.45 -4.67 17.78
N HIS A 86 -4.12 -4.15 16.59
CA HIS A 86 -3.23 -2.99 16.46
C HIS A 86 -3.82 -1.73 17.10
N PHE A 87 -5.14 -1.53 17.00
CA PHE A 87 -5.82 -0.39 17.59
C PHE A 87 -5.83 -0.45 19.12
N VAL A 88 -6.10 -1.63 19.70
CA VAL A 88 -6.04 -1.86 21.16
C VAL A 88 -4.62 -1.63 21.68
N ILE A 89 -3.59 -2.16 21.00
CA ILE A 89 -2.19 -1.93 21.35
C ILE A 89 -1.86 -0.42 21.32
N TRP A 90 -2.33 0.29 20.30
CA TRP A 90 -2.12 1.73 20.19
C TRP A 90 -2.79 2.49 21.36
N ILE A 91 -4.04 2.17 21.72
CA ILE A 91 -4.74 2.78 22.86
C ILE A 91 -3.97 2.56 24.16
N ILE A 92 -3.52 1.32 24.42
CA ILE A 92 -2.78 0.99 25.64
C ILE A 92 -1.48 1.79 25.72
N ASN A 93 -0.73 1.85 24.61
CA ASN A 93 0.53 2.59 24.54
C ASN A 93 0.31 4.10 24.69
N PHE A 94 -0.72 4.64 24.04
CA PHE A 94 -1.08 6.05 24.11
C PHE A 94 -1.43 6.46 25.55
N LYS A 95 -2.28 5.67 26.23
CA LYS A 95 -2.62 5.89 27.65
C LYS A 95 -1.42 5.84 28.59
N ARG A 96 -0.37 5.10 28.23
CA ARG A 96 0.87 4.97 29.01
C ARG A 96 1.93 6.01 28.65
N GLY A 97 1.63 6.94 27.73
CA GLY A 97 2.55 8.00 27.30
C GLY A 97 3.58 7.57 26.23
N HIS A 98 3.37 6.43 25.58
CA HIS A 98 4.21 5.92 24.50
C HIS A 98 3.55 6.14 23.13
N TYR A 99 4.08 7.10 22.37
CA TYR A 99 3.56 7.44 21.04
C TYR A 99 4.22 6.59 19.96
N PHE A 100 3.49 5.57 19.48
CA PHE A 100 3.91 4.75 18.35
C PHE A 100 2.90 4.86 17.21
N TRP A 101 3.01 5.95 16.45
CA TRP A 101 2.13 6.27 15.30
C TRP A 101 2.13 5.19 14.22
N LEU A 102 3.21 4.40 14.14
CA LEU A 102 3.29 3.28 13.22
C LEU A 102 2.20 2.21 13.48
N SER A 103 1.68 2.07 14.70
CA SER A 103 0.51 1.20 14.94
C SER A 103 -0.74 1.69 14.21
N LEU A 104 -0.95 3.00 14.08
CA LEU A 104 -2.12 3.54 13.36
C LEU A 104 -2.02 3.31 11.86
N VAL A 105 -0.80 3.27 11.32
CA VAL A 105 -0.55 2.88 9.93
C VAL A 105 -1.03 1.46 9.67
N TRP A 106 -0.72 0.51 10.57
CA TRP A 106 -1.20 -0.86 10.45
C TRP A 106 -2.72 -0.96 10.54
N VAL A 107 -3.35 -0.15 11.40
CA VAL A 107 -4.81 -0.03 11.47
C VAL A 107 -5.37 0.49 10.14
N ALA A 108 -4.80 1.56 9.58
CA ALA A 108 -5.23 2.12 8.30
C ALA A 108 -5.05 1.12 7.15
N TYR A 109 -3.92 0.41 7.11
CA TYR A 109 -3.68 -0.67 6.15
C TYR A 109 -4.79 -1.74 6.23
N CYS A 110 -5.09 -2.21 7.44
CA CYS A 110 -6.12 -3.21 7.64
C CYS A 110 -7.51 -2.68 7.29
N ALA A 111 -7.84 -1.44 7.65
CA ALA A 111 -9.09 -0.79 7.28
C ALA A 111 -9.30 -0.74 5.77
N MET A 112 -8.27 -0.38 5.00
CA MET A 112 -8.33 -0.40 3.54
C MET A 112 -8.53 -1.82 3.00
N ARG A 113 -7.84 -2.82 3.56
CA ARG A 113 -8.03 -4.24 3.18
C ARG A 113 -9.44 -4.74 3.46
N ILE A 114 -10.02 -4.38 4.60
CA ILE A 114 -11.41 -4.72 4.97
C ILE A 114 -12.38 -4.17 3.91
N VAL A 115 -12.27 -2.89 3.57
CA VAL A 115 -13.11 -2.26 2.53
C VAL A 115 -12.90 -2.92 1.18
N GLY A 116 -11.65 -3.17 0.79
CA GLY A 116 -11.31 -3.84 -0.47
C GLY A 116 -11.93 -5.24 -0.59
N PHE A 117 -11.74 -6.10 0.42
CA PHE A 117 -12.30 -7.45 0.41
C PHE A 117 -13.82 -7.48 0.58
N ALA A 118 -14.42 -6.55 1.32
CA ALA A 118 -15.87 -6.42 1.41
C ALA A 118 -16.49 -6.04 0.06
N LEU A 119 -15.90 -5.07 -0.65
CA LEU A 119 -16.32 -4.70 -2.00
C LEU A 119 -16.09 -5.83 -3.00
N ARG A 120 -14.99 -6.59 -2.88
CA ARG A 120 -14.74 -7.77 -3.72
C ARG A 120 -15.76 -8.87 -3.48
N ALA A 121 -16.14 -9.11 -2.23
CA ALA A 121 -17.20 -10.05 -1.88
C ALA A 121 -18.54 -9.63 -2.50
N TYR A 122 -18.89 -8.35 -2.43
CA TYR A 122 -20.09 -7.82 -3.10
C TYR A 122 -20.01 -7.98 -4.62
N TRP A 123 -18.87 -7.64 -5.23
CA TRP A 123 -18.66 -7.76 -6.67
C TRP A 123 -18.68 -9.22 -7.16
N SER A 124 -18.31 -10.18 -6.30
CA SER A 124 -18.40 -11.61 -6.60
C SER A 124 -19.83 -12.14 -6.76
N SER A 125 -20.81 -11.41 -6.19
CA SER A 125 -22.24 -11.76 -6.29
C SER A 125 -22.84 -11.28 -7.62
N ASP A 126 -22.40 -10.12 -8.11
CA ASP A 126 -22.81 -9.57 -9.40
C ASP A 126 -21.65 -8.82 -10.07
N ILE A 127 -21.11 -9.43 -11.14
CA ILE A 127 -19.97 -8.89 -11.89
C ILE A 127 -20.30 -7.58 -12.62
N LEU A 128 -21.58 -7.26 -12.82
CA LEU A 128 -22.04 -6.01 -13.44
C LEU A 128 -21.91 -4.81 -12.50
N GLN A 129 -21.60 -5.02 -11.21
CA GLN A 129 -21.30 -3.96 -10.23
C GLN A 129 -19.89 -3.38 -10.42
N VAL A 130 -19.61 -2.89 -11.62
CA VAL A 130 -18.30 -2.37 -12.05
C VAL A 130 -17.76 -1.29 -11.11
N ASN A 131 -18.61 -0.39 -10.60
CA ASN A 131 -18.17 0.68 -9.69
C ASN A 131 -17.59 0.11 -8.38
N SER A 132 -18.28 -0.88 -7.78
CA SER A 132 -17.80 -1.58 -6.60
C SER A 132 -16.54 -2.38 -6.89
N GLY A 133 -16.43 -2.95 -8.09
CA GLY A 133 -15.23 -3.64 -8.56
C GLY A 133 -14.01 -2.74 -8.67
N ILE A 134 -14.15 -1.57 -9.32
CA ILE A 134 -13.06 -0.59 -9.42
C ILE A 134 -12.62 -0.12 -8.02
N ALA A 135 -13.58 0.20 -7.14
CA ALA A 135 -13.27 0.61 -5.78
C ALA A 135 -12.55 -0.51 -5.01
N SER A 136 -13.02 -1.77 -5.11
CA SER A 136 -12.35 -2.94 -4.55
C SER A 136 -10.89 -3.02 -4.97
N GLU A 137 -10.60 -2.93 -6.26
CA GLU A 137 -9.23 -3.03 -6.78
C GLU A 137 -8.33 -1.93 -6.25
N ILE A 138 -8.81 -0.68 -6.19
CA ILE A 138 -8.06 0.44 -5.62
C ILE A 138 -7.73 0.16 -4.15
N PHE A 139 -8.71 -0.25 -3.35
CA PHE A 139 -8.51 -0.56 -1.92
C PHE A 139 -7.67 -1.82 -1.67
N LEU A 140 -7.50 -2.71 -2.65
CA LEU A 140 -6.61 -3.88 -2.56
C LEU A 140 -5.19 -3.57 -3.03
N ILE A 141 -5.03 -2.68 -4.01
CA ILE A 141 -3.71 -2.33 -4.58
C ILE A 141 -2.98 -1.32 -3.68
N ILE A 142 -3.63 -0.22 -3.28
CA ILE A 142 -2.98 0.86 -2.53
C ILE A 142 -2.28 0.36 -1.26
N PRO A 143 -2.91 -0.46 -0.39
CA PRO A 143 -2.27 -0.89 0.85
C PRO A 143 -0.96 -1.64 0.60
N SER A 144 -0.86 -2.38 -0.51
CA SER A 144 0.35 -3.09 -0.91
C SER A 144 1.53 -2.15 -1.21
N MET A 145 1.25 -0.96 -1.73
CA MET A 145 2.28 0.07 -1.97
C MET A 145 2.64 0.79 -0.67
N VAL A 146 1.64 1.03 0.16
CA VAL A 146 1.78 1.69 1.45
C VAL A 146 2.68 0.86 2.38
N ILE A 147 2.47 -0.45 2.50
CA ILE A 147 3.31 -1.31 3.36
C ILE A 147 4.77 -1.34 2.90
N VAL A 148 5.00 -1.37 1.59
CA VAL A 148 6.35 -1.29 1.02
C VAL A 148 7.01 0.01 1.48
N SER A 149 6.30 1.14 1.37
CA SER A 149 6.74 2.46 1.84
C SER A 149 7.16 2.47 3.31
N PHE A 150 6.32 1.88 4.15
CA PHE A 150 6.58 1.79 5.58
C PHE A 150 7.77 0.90 5.93
N ASN A 151 7.99 -0.17 5.18
CA ASN A 151 9.17 -1.02 5.37
C ASN A 151 10.47 -0.25 5.13
N LEU A 152 10.51 0.70 4.19
CA LEU A 152 11.70 1.54 4.02
C LEU A 152 11.86 2.56 5.15
N ILE A 153 10.77 3.14 5.67
CA ILE A 153 10.84 4.02 6.85
C ILE A 153 11.42 3.27 8.05
N LEU A 154 10.97 2.04 8.27
CA LEU A 154 11.51 1.17 9.32
C LEU A 154 12.98 0.82 9.07
N ALA A 155 13.34 0.48 7.83
CA ALA A 155 14.73 0.18 7.44
C ALA A 155 15.65 1.40 7.65
N GLN A 156 15.20 2.60 7.27
CA GLN A 156 15.91 3.86 7.51
C GLN A 156 16.12 4.09 9.02
N ARG A 157 15.07 3.90 9.83
CA ARG A 157 15.15 4.06 11.28
C ARG A 157 16.17 3.10 11.90
N LEU A 158 16.12 1.82 11.50
CA LEU A 158 17.08 0.80 11.96
C LEU A 158 18.52 1.17 11.56
N PHE A 159 18.72 1.57 10.30
CA PHE A 159 20.04 1.97 9.80
C PHE A 159 20.58 3.21 10.53
N THR A 160 19.74 4.22 10.75
CA THR A 160 20.13 5.46 11.45
C THR A 160 20.45 5.21 12.92
N TRP A 161 19.74 4.28 13.56
CA TRP A 161 20.03 3.88 14.94
C TRP A 161 21.39 3.17 15.05
N ARG A 162 21.72 2.29 14.11
CA ARG A 162 22.97 1.51 14.13
C ARG A 162 24.19 2.27 13.61
N HIS A 163 24.00 3.21 12.69
CA HIS A 163 25.04 4.06 12.11
C HIS A 163 24.69 5.55 12.24
N PRO A 164 24.74 6.14 13.44
CA PRO A 164 24.31 7.51 13.69
C PRO A 164 25.10 8.56 12.88
N VAL A 165 26.39 8.33 12.58
CA VAL A 165 27.18 9.26 11.75
C VAL A 165 26.78 9.21 10.29
N GLY A 166 26.38 8.04 9.77
CA GLY A 166 25.92 7.84 8.40
C GLY A 166 24.49 8.31 8.18
N GLY A 167 23.57 7.87 9.05
CA GLY A 167 22.15 8.19 8.96
C GLY A 167 21.80 9.65 9.28
N ASN A 168 22.66 10.39 9.97
CA ASN A 168 22.45 11.83 10.25
C ASN A 168 23.12 12.76 9.20
N ARG A 169 23.65 12.22 8.09
CA ARG A 169 24.19 13.06 7.01
C ARG A 169 23.06 13.69 6.21
N MET A 170 23.20 14.98 5.87
CA MET A 170 22.25 15.70 5.02
C MET A 170 22.02 15.01 3.67
N LEU A 171 23.07 14.46 3.06
CA LEU A 171 22.97 13.72 1.80
C LEU A 171 22.02 12.51 1.92
N PHE A 172 22.15 11.73 3.00
CA PHE A 172 21.32 10.55 3.23
C PHE A 172 19.85 10.94 3.39
N TRP A 173 19.58 11.95 4.21
CA TRP A 173 18.23 12.47 4.41
C TRP A 173 17.60 13.04 3.14
N ASN A 174 18.36 13.78 2.33
CA ASN A 174 17.88 14.31 1.06
C ASN A 174 17.48 13.17 0.11
N ILE A 175 18.31 12.12 0.00
CA ILE A 175 18.00 10.95 -0.82
C ILE A 175 16.73 10.26 -0.32
N MET A 176 16.58 10.07 0.99
CA MET A 176 15.39 9.44 1.57
C MET A 176 14.13 10.27 1.32
N PHE A 177 14.17 11.59 1.51
CA PHE A 177 13.04 12.47 1.21
C PHE A 177 12.63 12.43 -0.27
N VAL A 178 13.61 12.45 -1.17
CA VAL A 178 13.35 12.32 -2.61
C VAL A 178 12.70 10.98 -2.93
N LEU A 179 13.19 9.88 -2.34
CA LEU A 179 12.58 8.56 -2.51
C LEU A 179 11.13 8.52 -2.01
N TYR A 180 10.85 9.10 -0.83
CA TYR A 180 9.48 9.18 -0.31
C TYR A 180 8.55 10.01 -1.20
N PHE A 181 9.04 11.14 -1.73
CA PHE A 181 8.29 11.95 -2.67
C PHE A 181 7.98 11.20 -3.97
N ILE A 182 8.97 10.51 -4.54
CA ILE A 182 8.79 9.69 -5.75
C ILE A 182 7.74 8.60 -5.50
N VAL A 183 7.76 7.94 -4.34
CA VAL A 183 6.75 6.93 -4.02
C VAL A 183 5.35 7.51 -3.95
N CYS A 184 5.16 8.67 -3.32
CA CYS A 184 3.87 9.34 -3.30
C CYS A 184 3.36 9.64 -4.73
N LEU A 185 4.25 10.07 -5.63
CA LEU A 185 3.91 10.27 -7.04
C LEU A 185 3.53 8.96 -7.74
N VAL A 186 4.30 7.89 -7.53
CA VAL A 186 4.02 6.56 -8.11
C VAL A 186 2.66 6.03 -7.65
N ILE A 187 2.33 6.17 -6.36
CA ILE A 187 1.02 5.78 -5.82
C ILE A 187 -0.09 6.57 -6.51
N ALA A 188 0.03 7.90 -6.58
CA ALA A 188 -0.97 8.75 -7.22
C ALA A 188 -1.16 8.39 -8.71
N MET A 189 -0.07 8.22 -9.46
CA MET A 189 -0.14 7.82 -10.88
C MET A 189 -0.75 6.43 -11.05
N THR A 190 -0.43 5.47 -10.18
CA THR A 190 -0.98 4.12 -10.28
C THR A 190 -2.48 4.08 -10.03
N ILE A 191 -2.99 4.88 -9.09
CA ILE A 191 -4.44 4.99 -8.82
C ILE A 191 -5.17 5.47 -10.08
N VAL A 192 -4.67 6.55 -10.69
CA VAL A 192 -5.26 7.11 -11.91
C VAL A 192 -5.17 6.08 -13.04
N ALA A 193 -4.03 5.42 -13.21
CA ALA A 193 -3.82 4.43 -14.26
C ALA A 193 -4.67 3.16 -14.09
N ALA A 194 -4.98 2.79 -12.86
CA ALA A 194 -5.86 1.67 -12.56
C ALA A 194 -7.34 2.01 -12.79
N ALA A 195 -7.79 3.25 -12.53
CA ALA A 195 -9.21 3.63 -12.62
C ALA A 195 -9.64 4.08 -14.01
N VAL A 196 -8.84 4.92 -14.68
CA VAL A 196 -9.22 5.60 -15.93
C VAL A 196 -9.64 4.64 -17.06
N PRO A 197 -8.92 3.53 -17.33
CA PRO A 197 -9.31 2.63 -18.41
C PRO A 197 -10.68 1.97 -18.22
N TYR A 198 -11.18 1.84 -16.99
CA TYR A 198 -12.53 1.30 -16.74
C TYR A 198 -13.62 2.34 -16.93
N LEU A 199 -13.30 3.61 -16.63
CA LEU A 199 -14.24 4.73 -16.59
C LEU A 199 -14.36 5.48 -17.91
N TYR A 200 -13.39 5.36 -18.83
CA TYR A 200 -13.39 6.14 -20.05
C TYR A 200 -12.93 5.31 -21.24
N PHE A 201 -13.49 5.60 -22.40
CA PHE A 201 -13.00 5.11 -23.68
C PHE A 201 -11.65 5.77 -23.99
N LEU A 202 -10.66 4.93 -24.31
CA LEU A 202 -9.31 5.38 -24.58
C LEU A 202 -8.90 4.96 -26.00
N SER A 203 -8.11 5.81 -26.65
CA SER A 203 -7.40 5.43 -27.86
C SER A 203 -6.30 4.40 -27.54
N TYR A 204 -5.89 3.63 -28.55
CA TYR A 204 -4.80 2.65 -28.42
C TYR A 204 -3.53 3.27 -27.82
N HIS A 205 -3.15 4.46 -28.27
CA HIS A 205 -1.96 5.17 -27.77
C HIS A 205 -2.10 5.53 -26.29
N ALA A 206 -3.25 6.08 -25.89
CA ALA A 206 -3.50 6.42 -24.49
C ALA A 206 -3.50 5.16 -23.63
N TYR A 207 -4.22 4.11 -24.04
CA TYR A 207 -4.31 2.86 -23.30
C TYR A 207 -2.95 2.16 -23.14
N LYS A 208 -2.12 2.18 -24.18
CA LYS A 208 -0.74 1.69 -24.11
C LYS A 208 0.08 2.47 -23.08
N ALA A 209 0.00 3.79 -23.07
CA ALA A 209 0.70 4.63 -22.10
C ALA A 209 0.27 4.31 -20.65
N TYR A 210 -1.03 4.09 -20.39
CA TYR A 210 -1.50 3.66 -19.07
C TYR A 210 -0.94 2.31 -18.64
N LYS A 211 -0.87 1.32 -19.56
CA LYS A 211 -0.24 0.03 -19.29
C LYS A 211 1.26 0.19 -18.98
N GLU A 212 1.96 1.04 -19.72
CA GLU A 212 3.38 1.36 -19.47
C GLU A 212 3.58 2.01 -18.09
N VAL A 213 2.71 2.93 -17.67
CA VAL A 213 2.75 3.54 -16.34
C VAL A 213 2.60 2.50 -15.23
N VAL A 214 1.67 1.54 -15.37
CA VAL A 214 1.49 0.45 -14.39
C VAL A 214 2.72 -0.46 -14.34
N MET A 215 3.32 -0.78 -15.49
CA MET A 215 4.56 -1.57 -15.55
C MET A 215 5.72 -0.85 -14.86
N VAL A 216 5.95 0.43 -15.17
CA VAL A 216 7.00 1.25 -14.53
C VAL A 216 6.76 1.35 -13.03
N SER A 217 5.53 1.59 -12.60
CA SER A 217 5.16 1.66 -11.18
C SER A 217 5.49 0.35 -10.45
N SER A 218 5.21 -0.78 -11.08
CA SER A 218 5.54 -2.11 -10.53
C SER A 218 7.05 -2.32 -10.36
N VAL A 219 7.85 -1.92 -11.35
CA VAL A 219 9.32 -1.97 -11.28
C VAL A 219 9.85 -1.06 -10.16
N LEU A 220 9.32 0.16 -10.03
CA LEU A 220 9.72 1.10 -8.98
C LEU A 220 9.40 0.57 -7.58
N ILE A 221 8.25 -0.08 -7.39
CA ILE A 221 7.88 -0.72 -6.11
C ILE A 221 8.85 -1.86 -5.76
N ILE A 222 9.29 -2.65 -6.74
CA ILE A 222 10.30 -3.70 -6.53
C ILE A 222 11.63 -3.08 -6.12
N LEU A 223 12.12 -2.07 -6.87
CA LEU A 223 13.36 -1.37 -6.55
C LEU A 223 13.33 -0.76 -5.14
N TYR A 224 12.19 -0.22 -4.74
CA TYR A 224 12.00 0.32 -3.40
C TYR A 224 12.10 -0.78 -2.33
N SER A 225 11.45 -1.92 -2.55
CA SER A 225 11.54 -3.08 -1.64
C SER A 225 12.98 -3.58 -1.52
N LEU A 226 13.71 -3.64 -2.63
CA LEU A 226 15.13 -3.98 -2.65
C LEU A 226 15.98 -2.94 -1.92
N THR A 227 15.63 -1.66 -1.99
CA THR A 227 16.31 -0.59 -1.24
C THR A 227 16.13 -0.77 0.26
N ALA A 228 14.91 -1.11 0.72
CA ALA A 228 14.67 -1.41 2.13
C ALA A 228 15.50 -2.61 2.61
N ILE A 229 15.53 -3.70 1.83
CA ILE A 229 16.36 -4.88 2.11
C ILE A 229 17.84 -4.50 2.12
N SER A 230 18.29 -3.67 1.18
CA SER A 230 19.67 -3.22 1.09
C SER A 230 20.08 -2.39 2.30
N LEU A 231 19.24 -1.48 2.78
CA LEU A 231 19.50 -0.71 4.01
C LEU A 231 19.59 -1.60 5.24
N ILE A 232 18.71 -2.59 5.35
CA ILE A 232 18.78 -3.60 6.42
C ILE A 232 20.10 -4.36 6.31
N GLY A 233 20.44 -4.87 5.12
CA GLY A 233 21.70 -5.59 4.87
C GLY A 233 22.93 -4.75 5.23
N LEU A 234 23.01 -3.52 4.75
CA LEU A 234 24.10 -2.59 5.07
C LEU A 234 24.23 -2.38 6.58
N SER A 235 23.11 -2.29 7.30
CA SER A 235 23.13 -2.13 8.77
C SER A 235 23.75 -3.34 9.49
N TYR A 236 23.56 -4.56 8.98
CA TYR A 236 24.09 -5.77 9.62
C TYR A 236 25.50 -6.12 9.16
N PHE A 237 25.82 -5.93 7.88
CA PHE A 237 27.12 -6.28 7.31
C PHE A 237 28.24 -5.31 7.69
N PHE A 238 27.96 -4.01 7.79
CA PHE A 238 28.95 -3.04 8.21
C PHE A 238 28.89 -2.86 9.74
N LYS A 239 29.98 -3.14 10.44
CA LYS A 239 30.06 -2.87 11.88
C LYS A 239 30.10 -1.35 12.13
N PRO A 240 29.49 -0.85 13.21
CA PRO A 240 29.58 0.56 13.60
C PRO A 240 31.05 1.00 13.69
N THR A 241 31.34 2.21 13.21
CA THR A 241 32.71 2.76 13.25
C THR A 241 33.04 3.21 14.67
N ARG A 242 34.32 3.29 15.08
CA ARG A 242 34.72 3.90 16.37
C ARG A 242 34.13 5.30 16.63
N LYS A 243 33.84 6.07 15.57
CA LYS A 243 33.15 7.37 15.65
C LYS A 243 31.65 7.25 15.94
N ASP A 244 31.01 6.14 15.55
CA ASP A 244 29.63 5.80 15.90
C ASP A 244 29.53 5.32 17.35
N GLU A 245 30.51 4.51 17.82
CA GLU A 245 30.57 4.04 19.21
C GLU A 245 30.77 5.18 20.22
N ASN A 246 31.52 6.23 19.84
CA ASN A 246 31.76 7.39 20.68
C ASN A 246 30.57 8.35 20.78
N LEU A 247 29.50 8.15 19.98
CA LEU A 247 28.26 8.89 20.10
C LEU A 247 27.33 8.16 21.08
N TYR A 248 27.14 8.75 22.26
CA TYR A 248 26.13 8.29 23.21
C TYR A 248 24.73 8.40 22.59
N THR A 249 24.21 7.29 22.08
CA THR A 249 22.83 7.17 21.63
C THR A 249 21.92 6.88 22.82
N TYR A 250 20.77 7.55 22.85
CA TYR A 250 19.75 7.31 23.86
C TYR A 250 19.13 5.93 23.60
N GLN A 251 19.61 4.90 24.30
CA GLN A 251 19.10 3.54 24.15
C GLN A 251 17.82 3.36 25.00
N PRO A 252 16.78 2.68 24.50
CA PRO A 252 15.55 2.49 25.27
C PRO A 252 15.70 1.42 26.36
N TRP A 253 16.45 1.70 27.43
CA TRP A 253 16.71 0.74 28.52
C TRP A 253 15.50 0.46 29.41
N TRP A 254 14.43 1.24 29.28
CA TRP A 254 13.16 1.03 30.00
C TRP A 254 12.28 -0.06 29.37
N VAL A 255 12.69 -0.61 28.22
CA VAL A 255 12.04 -1.77 27.59
C VAL A 255 12.76 -3.03 28.07
N GLU A 256 12.10 -3.79 28.93
CA GLU A 256 12.71 -4.96 29.59
C GLU A 256 12.48 -6.26 28.80
N SER A 257 11.48 -6.29 27.92
CA SER A 257 11.13 -7.48 27.13
C SER A 257 10.49 -7.10 25.79
N PHE A 258 10.63 -7.99 24.81
CA PHE A 258 9.96 -7.92 23.50
C PHE A 258 8.84 -8.96 23.37
N HIS A 259 8.38 -9.52 24.49
CA HIS A 259 7.30 -10.50 24.50
C HIS A 259 5.99 -9.87 24.00
N PRO A 260 5.16 -10.57 23.19
CA PRO A 260 3.93 -10.00 22.62
C PRO A 260 2.94 -9.44 23.65
N PHE A 261 2.96 -9.97 24.87
CA PHE A 261 2.10 -9.55 25.97
C PHE A 261 2.80 -8.64 26.99
N TYR A 262 4.04 -8.23 26.74
CA TYR A 262 4.75 -7.28 27.58
C TYR A 262 4.35 -5.85 27.22
N PHE A 263 3.98 -5.08 28.24
CA PHE A 263 3.71 -3.65 28.10
C PHE A 263 4.57 -2.88 29.10
N VAL A 264 5.28 -1.87 28.60
CA VAL A 264 6.13 -0.97 29.39
C VAL A 264 5.33 -0.27 30.49
N GLN A 265 5.97 0.01 31.62
CA GLN A 265 5.36 0.76 32.72
C GLN A 265 4.90 2.17 32.26
N PRO A 266 3.79 2.70 32.80
CA PRO A 266 3.32 4.04 32.47
C PRO A 266 4.41 5.11 32.69
N HIS A 267 4.57 6.00 31.71
CA HIS A 267 5.52 7.13 31.75
C HIS A 267 7.01 6.75 31.86
N ALA A 268 7.37 5.48 31.61
CA ALA A 268 8.76 5.04 31.74
C ALA A 268 9.72 5.75 30.77
N ALA A 269 9.27 6.05 29.55
CA ALA A 269 10.07 6.80 28.57
C ALA A 269 10.40 8.23 29.03
N GLN A 270 9.44 8.91 29.67
CA GLN A 270 9.59 10.28 30.16
C GLN A 270 10.51 10.31 31.39
N LYS A 271 10.35 9.36 32.32
CA LYS A 271 11.24 9.19 33.47
C LYS A 271 12.67 8.87 33.04
N ALA A 272 12.83 8.04 32.01
CA ALA A 272 14.13 7.72 31.44
C ALA A 272 14.80 8.97 30.80
N GLU A 273 14.02 9.79 30.11
CA GLU A 273 14.50 11.01 29.46
C GLU A 273 14.96 12.03 30.50
N GLU A 274 14.15 12.26 31.55
CA GLU A 274 14.52 13.11 32.67
C GLU A 274 15.80 12.63 33.36
N THR A 275 15.93 11.32 33.58
CA THR A 275 17.13 10.74 34.21
C THR A 275 18.36 10.91 33.34
N PHE A 276 18.22 10.74 32.02
CA PHE A 276 19.29 10.97 31.05
C PHE A 276 19.71 12.43 31.03
N MET A 277 18.76 13.36 30.89
CA MET A 277 19.03 14.81 30.91
C MET A 277 19.71 15.23 32.22
N LYS A 278 19.25 14.70 33.37
CA LYS A 278 19.85 14.98 34.70
C LYS A 278 21.28 14.45 34.81
N ARG A 279 21.64 13.31 34.20
CA ARG A 279 23.02 12.78 34.20
C ARG A 279 23.98 13.54 33.27
N ASN A 280 23.47 14.24 32.26
CA ASN A 280 24.28 14.73 31.13
C ASN A 280 24.61 16.23 31.13
N HIS A 281 24.42 16.93 32.25
CA HIS A 281 24.70 18.37 32.38
C HIS A 281 26.18 18.76 32.13
N ASN A 282 27.11 17.79 32.08
CA ASN A 282 28.55 18.04 31.92
C ASN A 282 29.16 17.67 30.54
N HIS A 283 28.42 17.09 29.58
CA HIS A 283 29.00 16.66 28.29
C HIS A 283 28.39 17.38 27.09
N ARG A 284 29.16 18.31 26.51
CA ARG A 284 28.86 19.16 25.34
C ARG A 284 28.57 18.42 24.01
N HIS A 285 28.50 17.08 24.03
CA HIS A 285 28.40 16.22 22.84
C HIS A 285 27.24 15.23 22.86
N ALA A 286 26.34 15.29 23.84
CA ALA A 286 25.14 14.47 23.88
C ALA A 286 24.16 14.89 22.79
N LYS A 287 24.24 14.27 21.61
CA LYS A 287 23.15 14.30 20.65
C LYS A 287 22.14 13.26 21.10
N ALA A 288 21.12 13.70 21.83
CA ALA A 288 19.89 12.92 21.92
C ALA A 288 19.46 12.64 20.48
N SER A 289 19.64 11.41 20.01
CA SER A 289 19.16 10.96 18.69
C SER A 289 17.63 11.05 18.57
N HIS A 290 16.95 11.48 19.65
CA HIS A 290 15.56 11.87 19.67
C HIS A 290 15.29 13.38 19.47
N CYS A 291 16.25 14.29 19.71
CA CYS A 291 16.02 15.74 19.60
C CYS A 291 16.04 16.29 18.17
N ARG A 292 16.13 15.44 17.15
CA ARG A 292 15.93 15.83 15.74
C ARG A 292 14.80 15.06 15.05
N TYR A 293 14.03 14.30 15.81
CA TYR A 293 12.73 13.81 15.41
C TYR A 293 11.72 14.43 16.37
N PRO A 294 10.94 15.44 15.94
CA PRO A 294 9.82 15.86 16.75
C PRO A 294 8.95 14.62 17.00
N SER A 295 8.40 14.53 18.19
CA SER A 295 7.42 13.53 18.65
C SER A 295 6.10 13.55 17.84
N SER A 296 6.16 14.00 16.59
CA SER A 296 5.08 14.18 15.63
C SER A 296 5.56 13.63 14.28
N LEU A 297 5.38 12.32 14.09
CA LEU A 297 5.05 11.62 12.84
C LEU A 297 4.84 10.13 13.15
#